data_AF-A0A429MI74-F1
#
_entry.id   AF-A0A429MI74-F1
#
_cell.length_a   1.000
_cell.length_b   1.000
_cell.length_c   1.000
_cell.angle_alpha   90.00
_cell.angle_beta   90.00
_cell.angle_gamma   90.00
#
_symmetry.space_group_name_H-M   'P 1'
#
loop_
_entity.id
_entity.type
_entity.pdbx_description
1 polymer ?
#
loop_
_entity_poly.entity_id
_entity_poly.type
_entity_poly.pdbx_seq_one_letter_code
_entity_poly.pdbx_strand_id
1 'polypeptide(L)'
;MKLQTIACAVAIATGGLFFSHTMNEARAATNTAAVSQSIQPTQEQALVARQLATLVDRQHYLNMRLDANTSNRILDMYLDSLDPDHSLFLDAEVQ
;
A
#
# COMPACT_ATOMS: atom_id res chain seq x y z
N MET A 1 1.59 56.81 9.28
CA MET A 1 1.47 55.69 10.25
C MET A 1 0.13 54.95 10.20
N LYS A 2 -1.02 55.62 10.03
CA LYS A 2 -2.35 54.98 10.02
C LYS A 2 -2.64 54.07 8.80
N LEU A 3 -2.06 54.37 7.64
CA LEU A 3 -2.19 53.53 6.44
C LEU A 3 -1.43 52.19 6.55
N GLN A 4 -0.26 52.19 7.19
CA GLN A 4 0.56 50.98 7.35
C GLN A 4 -0.10 49.97 8.30
N THR A 5 -0.73 50.45 9.36
CA THR A 5 -1.49 49.60 10.28
C THR A 5 -2.71 48.96 9.61
N ILE A 6 -3.38 49.67 8.70
CA ILE A 6 -4.51 49.13 7.93
C ILE A 6 -4.03 48.08 6.93
N ALA A 7 -2.91 48.34 6.24
CA ALA A 7 -2.32 47.38 5.30
C ALA A 7 -1.90 46.07 5.99
N CYS A 8 -1.27 46.13 7.16
CA CYS A 8 -0.93 44.94 7.94
C CYS A 8 -2.17 44.18 8.41
N ALA A 9 -3.21 44.89 8.87
CA ALA A 9 -4.46 44.25 9.30
C ALA A 9 -5.15 43.50 8.16
N VAL A 10 -5.18 44.07 6.95
CA VAL A 10 -5.73 43.41 5.77
C VAL A 10 -4.90 42.18 5.39
N ALA A 11 -3.57 42.28 5.42
CA ALA A 11 -2.68 41.15 5.09
C ALA A 11 -2.84 39.96 6.06
N ILE A 12 -3.02 40.23 7.35
CA ILE A 12 -3.25 39.18 8.36
C ILE A 12 -4.65 38.55 8.17
N ALA A 13 -5.67 39.37 7.92
CA ALA A 13 -7.03 38.88 7.71
C ALA A 13 -7.14 38.02 6.44
N THR A 14 -6.58 38.46 5.32
CA THR A 14 -6.60 37.68 4.07
C THR A 14 -5.76 36.42 4.22
N GLY A 15 -4.53 36.51 4.76
CA GLY A 15 -3.68 35.35 5.01
C GLY A 15 -4.33 34.30 5.92
N GLY A 16 -5.01 34.73 6.99
CA GLY A 16 -5.74 33.84 7.90
C GLY A 16 -6.93 33.15 7.23
N LEU A 17 -7.69 33.86 6.40
CA LEU A 17 -8.81 33.29 5.64
C LEU A 17 -8.34 32.28 4.59
N PHE A 18 -7.29 32.60 3.84
CA PHE A 18 -6.71 31.66 2.87
C PHE A 18 -6.16 30.41 3.55
N PHE A 19 -5.45 30.56 4.68
CA PHE A 19 -4.95 29.43 5.45
C PHE A 19 -6.08 28.56 6.03
N SER A 20 -7.13 29.19 6.58
CA SER A 20 -8.28 28.46 7.09
C SER A 20 -9.02 27.72 5.98
N HIS A 21 -9.12 28.31 4.79
CA HIS A 21 -9.75 27.68 3.63
C HIS A 21 -8.97 26.44 3.17
N THR A 22 -7.66 26.57 2.95
CA THR A 22 -6.82 25.45 2.49
C THR A 22 -6.74 24.32 3.53
N MET A 23 -6.70 24.67 4.82
CA MET A 23 -6.74 23.66 5.89
C MET A 23 -8.10 22.98 6.00
N ASN A 24 -9.20 23.70 5.81
CA ASN A 24 -10.53 23.10 5.81
C ASN A 24 -10.72 22.17 4.59
N GLU A 25 -10.24 22.57 3.41
CA GLU A 25 -10.23 21.72 2.21
C GLU A 25 -9.37 20.47 2.39
N ALA A 26 -8.16 20.59 2.95
CA ALA A 26 -7.30 19.45 3.21
C ALA A 26 -7.90 18.46 4.21
N ARG A 27 -8.62 18.96 5.23
CA ARG A 27 -9.32 18.11 6.21
C ARG A 27 -10.61 17.50 5.65
N ALA A 28 -11.28 18.20 4.74
CA ALA A 28 -12.46 17.71 4.04
C ALA A 28 -12.13 16.79 2.86
N ALA A 29 -10.88 16.76 2.41
CA ALA A 29 -10.41 15.86 1.36
C ALA A 29 -10.41 14.41 1.88
N THR A 30 -11.55 13.75 1.73
CA THR A 30 -11.74 12.31 1.94
C THR A 30 -11.26 11.46 0.75
N ASN A 31 -10.76 12.11 -0.31
CA ASN A 31 -10.18 11.43 -1.46
C ASN A 31 -8.78 10.93 -1.13
N THR A 32 -8.69 9.79 -0.45
CA THR A 32 -7.56 8.90 -0.64
C THR A 32 -7.63 8.45 -2.09
N ALA A 33 -6.88 9.10 -2.98
CA ALA A 33 -6.74 8.60 -4.34
C ALA A 33 -6.21 7.17 -4.22
N ALA A 34 -7.10 6.20 -4.44
CA ALA A 34 -6.71 4.80 -4.48
C ALA A 34 -5.65 4.70 -5.57
N VAL A 35 -4.40 4.46 -5.18
CA VAL A 35 -3.32 4.17 -6.11
C VAL A 35 -3.61 2.77 -6.65
N SER A 36 -4.55 2.69 -7.58
CA SER A 36 -4.86 1.50 -8.37
C SER A 36 -3.85 1.38 -9.50
N GLN A 37 -2.56 1.37 -9.15
CA GLN A 37 -1.56 0.88 -10.08
C GLN A 37 -1.67 -0.65 -10.03
N SER A 38 -2.17 -1.24 -11.11
CA SER A 38 -2.17 -2.69 -11.28
C SER A 38 -0.74 -3.20 -11.17
N ILE A 39 -0.46 -3.98 -10.12
CA ILE A 39 0.82 -4.64 -9.94
C ILE A 39 0.81 -5.87 -10.84
N GLN A 40 1.65 -5.87 -11.87
CA GLN A 40 1.83 -6.99 -12.79
C GLN A 40 3.29 -7.47 -12.70
N PRO A 41 3.53 -8.79 -12.62
CA PRO A 41 4.88 -9.31 -12.61
C PRO A 41 5.58 -9.00 -13.93
N THR A 42 6.87 -8.67 -13.89
CA THR A 42 7.67 -8.54 -15.11
C THR A 42 8.00 -9.91 -15.70
N GLN A 43 8.43 -9.95 -16.96
CA GLN A 43 8.81 -11.20 -17.62
C GLN A 43 9.99 -11.89 -16.92
N GLU A 44 10.95 -11.10 -16.45
CA GLU A 44 12.12 -11.58 -15.71
C GLU A 44 11.69 -12.19 -14.36
N GLN A 45 10.77 -11.53 -13.65
CA GLN A 45 10.23 -12.05 -12.38
C GLN A 45 9.53 -13.40 -12.59
N ALA A 46 8.74 -13.54 -13.66
CA ALA A 46 8.08 -14.80 -14.00
C ALA A 46 9.09 -15.92 -14.34
N LEU A 47 10.17 -15.58 -15.06
CA LEU A 47 11.24 -16.53 -15.38
C LEU A 47 11.98 -16.98 -14.12
N VAL A 48 12.38 -16.04 -13.26
CA VAL A 48 13.10 -16.30 -12.02
C VAL A 48 12.25 -17.14 -11.08
N ALA A 49 10.96 -16.84 -10.92
CA ALA A 49 10.04 -17.61 -10.09
C ALA A 49 9.99 -19.09 -10.51
N ARG A 50 9.94 -19.37 -11.82
CA ARG A 50 9.95 -20.74 -12.35
C ARG A 50 11.26 -21.48 -12.11
N GLN A 51 12.38 -20.78 -12.29
CA GLN A 51 13.71 -21.35 -12.03
C GLN A 51 13.90 -21.65 -10.55
N LEU A 52 13.51 -20.72 -9.68
CA LEU A 52 13.56 -20.87 -8.23
C LEU A 52 12.69 -22.06 -7.77
N ALA A 53 11.45 -22.15 -8.25
CA ALA A 53 10.56 -23.27 -7.92
C ALA A 53 11.18 -24.62 -8.32
N THR A 54 11.81 -24.69 -9.50
CA THR A 54 12.51 -25.90 -9.96
C THR A 54 13.73 -26.23 -9.11
N LEU A 55 14.49 -25.21 -8.71
CA LEU A 55 15.67 -25.38 -7.87
C LEU A 55 15.28 -25.88 -6.47
N VAL A 56 14.27 -25.28 -5.85
CA VAL A 56 13.78 -25.71 -4.53
C VAL A 56 13.24 -27.14 -4.60
N ASP A 57 12.40 -27.47 -5.59
CA ASP A 57 11.84 -28.83 -5.72
C ASP A 57 12.92 -29.91 -5.91
N ARG A 58 14.01 -29.60 -6.63
CA ARG A 58 15.03 -30.61 -7.00
C ARG A 58 16.27 -30.63 -6.12
N GLN A 59 16.61 -29.52 -5.48
CA GLN A 59 17.90 -29.35 -4.79
C GLN A 59 17.76 -29.10 -3.29
N HIS A 60 16.54 -28.88 -2.78
CA HIS A 60 16.36 -28.70 -1.35
C HIS A 60 16.72 -29.99 -0.59
N TYR A 61 17.40 -29.85 0.55
CA TYR A 61 17.88 -31.00 1.34
C TYR A 61 16.72 -31.86 1.86
N LEU A 62 15.64 -31.23 2.31
CA LEU A 62 14.40 -31.92 2.64
C LEU A 62 13.72 -32.40 1.36
N ASN A 63 13.31 -33.67 1.33
CA ASN A 63 12.49 -34.23 0.27
C ASN A 63 11.05 -33.69 0.35
N MET A 64 10.88 -32.43 -0.04
CA MET A 64 9.62 -31.71 -0.05
C MET A 64 9.27 -31.39 -1.49
N ARG A 65 8.28 -32.10 -2.03
CA ARG A 65 7.80 -31.86 -3.38
C ARG A 65 6.92 -30.62 -3.40
N LEU A 66 7.02 -29.84 -4.46
CA LEU A 66 6.12 -28.72 -4.70
C LEU A 66 4.78 -29.23 -5.25
N ASP A 67 3.96 -29.78 -4.36
CA ASP A 67 2.62 -30.30 -4.64
C ASP A 67 1.53 -29.41 -4.01
N ALA A 68 0.25 -29.80 -4.19
CA ALA A 68 -0.88 -29.03 -3.69
C ALA A 68 -0.85 -28.81 -2.16
N ASN A 69 -0.32 -29.75 -1.39
CA ASN A 69 -0.26 -29.60 0.07
C ASN A 69 0.79 -28.54 0.45
N THR A 70 1.97 -28.63 -0.15
CA THR A 70 3.04 -27.65 0.07
C THR A 70 2.63 -26.27 -0.45
N SER A 71 1.95 -26.20 -1.61
CA SER A 71 1.45 -24.94 -2.16
C SER A 71 0.43 -24.25 -1.25
N ASN A 72 -0.49 -24.99 -0.63
CA ASN A 72 -1.44 -24.40 0.32
C ASN A 72 -0.72 -23.80 1.53
N ARG A 73 0.29 -24.50 2.08
CA ARG A 73 1.10 -23.96 3.18
C ARG A 73 1.88 -22.70 2.79
N ILE A 74 2.35 -22.63 1.55
CA ILE A 74 3.02 -21.43 1.02
C ILE A 74 2.02 -20.27 0.89
N LEU A 75 0.78 -20.55 0.47
CA LEU A 75 -0.28 -19.55 0.41
C LEU A 75 -0.63 -19.01 1.81
N ASP A 76 -0.80 -19.90 2.79
CA ASP A 76 -1.07 -19.52 4.17
C ASP A 76 0.04 -18.60 4.70
N MET A 77 1.31 -19.00 4.53
CA MET A 77 2.47 -18.19 4.92
C MET A 77 2.54 -16.85 4.18
N TYR A 78 2.10 -16.80 2.92
CA TYR A 78 2.06 -15.56 2.13
C TYR A 78 1.01 -14.60 2.69
N LEU A 79 -0.20 -15.09 2.99
CA LEU A 79 -1.28 -14.30 3.59
C LEU A 79 -0.89 -13.80 4.97
N ASP A 80 -0.31 -14.66 5.82
CA ASP A 80 0.20 -14.27 7.14
C ASP A 80 1.30 -13.21 7.04
N SER A 81 2.14 -13.26 5.98
CA SER A 81 3.18 -12.24 5.76
C SER A 81 2.62 -10.87 5.32
N LEU A 82 1.45 -10.88 4.67
CA LEU A 82 0.77 -9.67 4.22
C LEU A 82 -0.09 -9.04 5.33
N ASP A 83 -0.75 -9.86 6.14
CA ASP A 83 -1.66 -9.43 7.20
C ASP A 83 -1.50 -10.30 8.47
N PRO A 84 -0.42 -10.10 9.25
CA PRO A 84 -0.15 -10.92 10.44
C PRO A 84 -1.21 -10.81 11.53
N ASP A 85 -1.91 -9.67 11.60
CA ASP A 85 -2.95 -9.40 12.59
C ASP A 85 -4.35 -9.80 12.10
N HIS A 86 -4.46 -10.32 10.86
CA HIS A 86 -5.72 -10.72 10.22
C HIS A 86 -6.80 -9.64 10.30
N SER A 87 -6.43 -8.40 9.97
CA SER A 87 -7.28 -7.21 10.10
C SER A 87 -7.62 -6.53 8.77
N LEU A 88 -6.94 -6.92 7.69
CA LEU A 88 -7.04 -6.30 6.37
C LEU A 88 -7.99 -7.09 5.44
N PHE A 89 -7.89 -8.42 5.43
CA PHE A 89 -8.69 -9.27 4.55
C PHE A 89 -9.97 -9.78 5.20
N LEU A 90 -11.03 -9.97 4.41
CA LEU A 90 -12.23 -10.66 4.87
C LEU A 90 -12.08 -12.17 4.68
N ASP A 91 -12.72 -12.97 5.53
CA ASP A 91 -12.72 -14.45 5.43
C ASP A 91 -13.14 -14.96 4.04
N ALA A 92 -14.08 -14.27 3.39
CA ALA A 92 -14.58 -14.64 2.06
C ALA A 92 -13.59 -14.37 0.92
N GLU A 93 -12.53 -13.59 1.15
CA GLU A 93 -11.51 -13.27 0.13
C GLU A 93 -10.33 -14.25 0.15
N VAL A 94 -10.12 -14.93 1.29
CA VAL A 94 -8.96 -15.82 1.52
C VAL A 94 -9.32 -17.31 1.52
N GLN A 95 -10.62 -17.66 1.50
CA GLN A 95 -11.14 -19.03 1.49
C GLN A 95 -11.36 -19.57 0.06
#